data_AF-A0A1B6DGF9-F1
#
_entry.id   AF-A0A1B6DGF9-F1
#
_cell.length_a   1.000
_cell.length_b   1.000
_cell.length_c   1.000
_cell.angle_alpha   90.00
_cell.angle_beta   90.00
_cell.angle_gamma   90.00
#
_symmetry.space_group_name_H-M   'P 1'
#
loop_
_entity.id
_entity.type
_entity.pdbx_description
1 polymer ?
#
loop_
_entity_poly.entity_id
_entity_poly.type
_entity_poly.pdbx_seq_one_letter_code
_entity_poly.pdbx_strand_id
1 'polypeptide(L)'
;MPMNHINHQNLVEHMIKFPEFNYVIGLKPTGWELNSKSDEFKVYKYNNCSIYGVPYSEHSSYTELEDFVKFIQPNEIVPTVNVGNPASRKKMKSYFQEWMNCKSTETKIGLKQPTVSKYFS
;
A
#
# COMPACT_ATOMS: atom_id res chain seq x y z
N MET A 1 7.40 19.17 -12.90
CA MET A 1 8.67 18.71 -12.28
C MET A 1 8.68 17.19 -12.17
N PRO A 2 9.85 16.53 -12.22
CA PRO A 2 9.96 15.10 -11.93
C PRO A 2 9.74 14.82 -10.43
N MET A 3 9.23 13.62 -10.09
CA MET A 3 8.84 13.25 -8.71
C MET A 3 9.98 13.38 -7.68
N ASN A 4 11.20 12.99 -8.05
CA ASN A 4 12.39 13.09 -7.18
C ASN A 4 12.82 14.53 -6.88
N HIS A 5 12.27 15.51 -7.60
CA HIS A 5 12.56 16.92 -7.42
C HIS A 5 11.52 17.64 -6.55
N ILE A 6 10.52 16.94 -6.02
CA ILE A 6 9.55 17.51 -5.06
C ILE A 6 10.22 17.62 -3.70
N ASN A 7 11.00 18.69 -3.51
CA ASN A 7 11.62 19.09 -2.25
C ASN A 7 11.47 20.60 -2.05
N HIS A 8 11.71 21.07 -0.83
CA HIS A 8 11.50 22.49 -0.49
C HIS A 8 12.29 23.45 -1.37
N GLN A 9 13.55 23.13 -1.69
CA GLN A 9 14.43 24.01 -2.46
C GLN A 9 13.94 24.17 -3.91
N ASN A 10 13.62 23.06 -4.58
CA ASN A 10 13.15 23.08 -5.96
C ASN A 10 11.77 23.73 -6.09
N LEU A 11 10.89 23.56 -5.09
CA LEU A 11 9.58 24.21 -5.08
C LEU A 11 9.69 25.73 -4.95
N VAL A 12 10.65 26.22 -4.15
CA VAL A 12 10.95 27.65 -4.04
C VAL A 12 11.51 28.18 -5.36
N GLU A 13 12.44 27.46 -6.00
CA GLU A 13 12.95 27.83 -7.34
C GLU A 13 11.83 27.89 -8.39
N HIS A 14 10.84 27.00 -8.31
CA HIS A 14 9.68 27.02 -9.19
C HIS A 14 8.73 28.20 -8.93
N MET A 15 8.56 28.60 -7.67
CA MET A 15 7.81 29.82 -7.36
C MET A 15 8.50 31.05 -7.95
N ILE A 16 9.83 31.13 -7.89
CA ILE A 16 10.59 32.24 -8.48
C ILE A 16 10.44 32.25 -10.01
N LYS A 17 10.41 31.07 -10.64
CA LYS A 17 10.22 30.93 -12.09
C LYS A 17 8.82 31.32 -12.56
N PHE A 18 7.81 31.13 -11.72
CA PHE A 18 6.41 31.42 -12.04
C PHE A 18 5.79 32.34 -10.96
N PRO A 19 6.07 33.66 -11.02
CA PRO A 19 5.63 34.63 -10.01
C PRO A 19 4.11 34.86 -10.00
N GLU A 20 3.39 34.31 -10.98
CA GLU A 20 1.93 34.35 -11.07
C GLU A 20 1.22 33.49 -10.01
N PHE A 21 1.94 32.55 -9.38
CA PHE A 21 1.39 31.68 -8.35
C PHE A 21 1.86 32.10 -6.95
N ASN A 22 0.89 32.39 -6.08
CA ASN A 22 1.16 32.75 -4.69
C ASN A 22 1.41 31.54 -3.78
N TYR A 23 1.02 30.33 -4.21
CA TYR A 23 1.07 29.12 -3.40
C TYR A 23 1.33 27.89 -4.26
N VAL A 24 2.12 26.94 -3.75
CA VAL A 24 2.47 25.70 -4.44
C VAL A 24 2.18 24.48 -3.57
N ILE A 25 1.51 23.49 -4.17
CA ILE A 25 1.22 22.20 -3.56
C ILE A 25 2.01 21.11 -4.29
N GLY A 26 2.83 20.38 -3.56
CA GLY A 26 3.50 19.18 -4.03
C GLY A 26 2.77 17.93 -3.52
N LEU A 27 2.37 17.03 -4.42
CA LEU A 27 1.88 15.70 -4.04
C LEU A 27 3.00 14.70 -4.25
N LYS A 28 3.44 14.06 -3.17
CA LYS A 28 4.47 13.03 -3.22
C LYS A 28 3.81 11.66 -2.98
N PRO A 29 3.59 10.85 -4.02
CA PRO A 29 3.14 9.48 -3.83
C PRO A 29 4.28 8.70 -3.18
N THR A 30 4.00 8.17 -2.01
CA THR A 30 4.94 7.38 -1.23
C THR A 30 4.28 6.05 -0.92
N GLY A 31 5.06 4.99 -0.73
CA GLY A 31 4.53 3.67 -0.33
C GLY A 31 3.94 3.70 1.08
N TRP A 32 4.24 2.71 1.92
CA TRP A 32 3.78 2.69 3.32
C TRP A 32 4.37 3.86 4.13
N GLU A 33 3.70 5.01 4.11
CA GLU A 33 4.04 6.22 4.87
C GLU A 33 2.93 6.68 5.82
N LEU A 34 1.98 5.80 6.15
CA LEU A 34 1.13 5.99 7.32
C LEU A 34 2.02 6.10 8.56
N ASN A 35 1.92 7.22 9.28
CA ASN A 35 2.50 7.29 10.62
C ASN A 35 1.87 6.17 11.43
N SER A 36 2.67 5.32 12.07
CA SER A 36 2.20 4.13 12.81
C SER A 36 1.26 4.44 13.99
N LYS A 37 0.87 5.71 14.16
CA LYS A 37 0.03 6.25 15.23
C LYS A 37 -1.13 7.14 14.74
N SER A 38 -1.19 7.52 13.45
CA SER A 38 -2.29 8.36 12.92
C SER A 38 -2.55 8.11 11.43
N ASP A 39 -3.82 8.06 11.04
CA ASP A 39 -4.30 8.05 9.65
C ASP A 39 -4.09 9.39 8.93
N GLU A 40 -3.17 10.22 9.42
CA GLU A 40 -2.93 11.57 8.92
C GLU A 40 -1.78 11.56 7.91
N PHE A 41 -2.01 12.19 6.75
CA PHE A 41 -0.99 12.39 5.74
C PHE A 41 0.20 13.15 6.33
N LYS A 42 1.43 12.73 5.99
CA LYS A 42 2.61 13.53 6.33
C LYS A 42 2.59 14.81 5.51
N VAL A 43 2.39 15.94 6.16
CA VAL A 43 2.41 17.26 5.50
C VAL A 43 3.65 18.02 5.93
N TYR A 44 4.47 18.40 4.95
CA TYR A 44 5.63 19.27 5.15
C TYR A 44 5.30 20.67 4.63
N LYS A 45 5.13 21.62 5.55
CA LYS A 45 4.82 23.03 5.21
C LYS A 45 6.07 23.88 5.35
N TYR A 46 6.36 24.71 4.36
CA TYR A 46 7.43 25.70 4.40
C TYR A 46 7.02 26.92 3.57
N ASN A 47 6.88 28.09 4.22
CA ASN A 47 6.37 29.32 3.60
C ASN A 47 5.07 29.07 2.82
N ASN A 48 5.03 29.43 1.53
CA ASN A 48 3.89 29.24 0.63
C ASN A 48 3.94 27.90 -0.13
N CYS A 49 4.73 26.94 0.35
CA CYS A 49 4.86 25.62 -0.22
C CYS A 49 4.39 24.56 0.79
N SER A 50 3.50 23.67 0.35
CA SER A 50 3.11 22.50 1.12
C SER A 50 3.30 21.22 0.32
N ILE A 51 3.97 20.23 0.93
CA ILE A 51 4.17 18.90 0.36
C ILE A 51 3.34 17.90 1.14
N TYR A 52 2.46 17.19 0.45
CA TYR A 52 1.64 16.12 1.01
C TYR A 52 2.23 14.77 0.60
N GLY A 53 2.62 13.97 1.59
CA GLY A 53 2.91 12.55 1.41
C GLY A 53 1.61 11.79 1.27
N VAL A 54 1.34 11.28 0.08
CA VAL A 54 0.14 10.50 -0.23
C VAL A 54 0.52 9.02 -0.17
N PRO A 55 -0.04 8.23 0.76
CA PRO A 55 0.14 6.79 0.80
C PRO A 55 -0.55 6.19 -0.43
N TYR A 56 0.25 5.95 -1.46
CA TYR A 56 -0.17 5.30 -2.68
C TYR A 56 0.60 4.00 -2.80
N SER A 57 -0.11 2.88 -2.74
CA SER A 57 0.47 1.55 -2.84
C SER A 57 -0.05 0.87 -4.09
N GLU A 58 0.85 0.45 -4.97
CA GLU A 58 0.58 -0.50 -6.06
C GLU A 58 0.67 -1.96 -5.58
N HIS A 59 0.95 -2.16 -4.29
CA HIS A 59 1.04 -3.46 -3.64
C HIS A 59 -0.15 -3.67 -2.70
N SER A 60 -0.62 -4.91 -2.61
CA SER A 60 -1.67 -5.32 -1.68
C SER A 60 -1.26 -5.06 -0.24
N SER A 61 -2.20 -4.55 0.55
CA SER A 61 -2.11 -4.53 2.01
C SER A 61 -2.16 -5.94 2.60
N TYR A 62 -1.81 -6.05 3.89
CA TYR A 62 -1.84 -7.34 4.59
C TYR A 62 -3.24 -7.98 4.58
N THR A 63 -4.27 -7.19 4.86
CA THR A 63 -5.67 -7.63 4.90
C THR A 63 -6.17 -8.05 3.52
N GLU A 64 -5.84 -7.30 2.47
CA GLU A 64 -6.22 -7.66 1.10
C GLU A 64 -5.58 -8.98 0.66
N LEU A 65 -4.30 -9.20 1.01
CA LEU A 65 -3.62 -10.45 0.68
C LEU A 65 -4.17 -11.63 1.49
N GLU A 66 -4.49 -11.41 2.77
CA GLU A 66 -5.12 -12.42 3.62
C GLU A 66 -6.49 -12.84 3.04
N ASP A 67 -7.35 -11.88 2.71
CA ASP A 67 -8.67 -12.14 2.14
C ASP A 67 -8.57 -12.85 0.77
N PHE A 68 -7.59 -12.45 -0.05
CA PHE A 68 -7.32 -13.11 -1.32
C PHE A 68 -6.89 -14.58 -1.13
N VAL A 69 -5.97 -14.86 -0.19
CA VAL A 69 -5.52 -16.22 0.11
C VAL A 69 -6.68 -17.07 0.65
N LYS A 70 -7.50 -16.52 1.55
CA LYS A 70 -8.69 -17.19 2.08
C LYS A 70 -9.75 -17.46 1.01
N PHE A 71 -9.88 -16.55 0.03
CA PHE A 71 -10.81 -16.69 -1.08
C PHE A 71 -10.34 -17.76 -2.08
N ILE A 72 -9.07 -17.77 -2.46
CA ILE A 72 -8.53 -18.73 -3.43
C ILE A 72 -8.32 -20.13 -2.84
N GLN A 73 -7.89 -20.22 -1.58
CA GLN A 73 -7.48 -21.47 -0.92
C GLN A 73 -6.45 -22.28 -1.73
N PRO A 74 -5.27 -21.70 -2.04
CA PRO A 74 -4.25 -22.36 -2.84
C PRO A 74 -3.63 -23.58 -2.12
N ASN A 75 -3.23 -24.60 -2.87
CA ASN A 75 -2.54 -25.77 -2.29
C ASN A 75 -1.15 -25.42 -1.71
N GLU A 76 -0.45 -24.45 -2.31
CA GLU A 76 0.89 -24.03 -1.91
C GLU A 76 1.06 -22.53 -2.15
N ILE A 77 1.79 -21.85 -1.26
CA ILE A 77 2.14 -20.43 -1.38
C ILE A 77 3.66 -20.27 -1.36
N VAL A 78 4.21 -19.71 -2.42
CA VAL A 78 5.65 -19.44 -2.58
C VAL A 78 5.90 -17.93 -2.56
N PRO A 79 6.45 -17.34 -1.48
CA PRO A 79 6.71 -15.91 -1.43
C PRO A 79 7.86 -15.53 -2.37
N THR A 80 7.71 -14.45 -3.12
CA THR A 80 8.74 -13.94 -4.06
C THR A 80 9.45 -12.69 -3.54
N VAL A 81 8.87 -11.99 -2.57
CA VAL A 81 9.41 -10.75 -1.96
C VAL A 81 9.81 -11.02 -0.50
N ASN A 82 10.80 -10.29 0.03
CA ASN A 82 11.31 -10.43 1.41
C ASN A 82 11.88 -11.82 1.76
N VAL A 83 12.38 -12.55 0.76
CA VAL A 83 12.94 -13.90 0.92
C VAL A 83 14.40 -13.95 1.35
N GLY A 84 15.13 -12.84 1.34
CA GLY A 84 16.57 -12.81 1.66
C GLY A 84 16.92 -13.19 3.10
N ASN A 85 16.00 -12.98 4.05
CA ASN A 85 16.21 -13.27 5.47
C ASN A 85 15.43 -14.53 5.91
N PRO A 86 16.09 -15.55 6.50
CA PRO A 86 15.43 -16.74 7.04
C PRO A 86 14.33 -16.44 8.06
N ALA A 87 14.49 -15.43 8.91
CA ALA A 87 13.49 -15.03 9.90
C ALA A 87 12.22 -14.50 9.22
N SER A 88 12.36 -13.67 8.19
CA SER A 88 11.24 -13.16 7.39
C SER A 88 10.49 -14.29 6.69
N ARG A 89 11.21 -15.28 6.14
CA ARG A 89 10.60 -16.48 5.54
C ARG A 89 9.79 -17.28 6.55
N LYS A 90 10.33 -17.49 7.75
CA LYS A 90 9.63 -18.22 8.83
C LYS A 90 8.34 -17.48 9.25
N LYS A 91 8.40 -16.16 9.35
CA LYS A 91 7.26 -15.30 9.70
C LYS A 91 6.18 -15.30 8.62
N MET A 92 6.55 -15.22 7.34
CA MET A 92 5.57 -15.33 6.24
C MET A 92 4.91 -16.71 6.22
N LYS A 93 5.69 -17.78 6.43
CA LYS A 93 5.16 -19.14 6.48
C LYS A 93 4.14 -19.33 7.61
N SER A 94 4.36 -18.74 8.79
CA SER A 94 3.38 -18.81 9.87
C SER A 94 2.07 -18.10 9.52
N TYR A 95 2.12 -16.94 8.88
CA TYR A 95 0.91 -16.23 8.43
C TYR A 95 0.12 -17.04 7.40
N PHE A 96 0.80 -17.60 6.40
CA PHE A 96 0.14 -18.44 5.40
C PHE A 96 -0.52 -19.67 6.02
N GLN A 97 0.13 -20.31 7.01
CA GLN A 97 -0.46 -21.43 7.73
C GLN A 97 -1.70 -21.01 8.52
N GLU A 98 -1.64 -19.86 9.20
CA GLU A 98 -2.78 -19.31 9.94
C GLU A 98 -3.97 -19.04 9.00
N TRP A 99 -3.74 -18.37 7.88
CA TRP A 99 -4.78 -18.04 6.90
C TRP A 99 -5.41 -19.26 6.26
N MET A 100 -4.61 -20.30 5.95
CA MET A 100 -5.10 -21.56 5.39
C MET A 100 -5.88 -22.41 6.42
N ASN A 101 -5.62 -22.23 7.72
CA ASN A 101 -6.31 -22.94 8.79
C ASN A 101 -7.64 -22.28 9.18
N CYS A 102 -7.78 -20.96 8.97
CA CYS A 102 -9.03 -20.25 9.12
C CYS A 102 -9.98 -20.57 7.96
N LYS A 103 -10.72 -21.69 8.07
CA LYS A 103 -11.86 -21.95 7.18
C LYS A 103 -12.83 -20.77 7.31
N SER A 104 -13.14 -20.12 6.19
CA SER A 104 -14.16 -19.08 6.11
C SER A 104 -15.40 -19.55 6.85
N THR A 105 -15.69 -18.94 7.99
CA THR A 105 -16.96 -19.12 8.72
C THR A 105 -18.07 -19.02 7.70
N GLU A 106 -18.89 -20.06 7.61
CA GLU A 106 -20.06 -20.11 6.74
C GLU A 106 -20.78 -18.77 6.78
N THR A 107 -20.73 -18.04 5.65
CA THR A 107 -21.56 -16.87 5.47
C THR A 107 -22.99 -17.36 5.49
N LYS A 108 -23.68 -17.15 6.62
CA LYS A 108 -25.13 -17.24 6.74
C LYS A 108 -25.79 -16.15 5.89
N ILE A 109 -25.76 -16.34 4.57
CA ILE A 109 -26.67 -15.81 3.54
C ILE A 109 -26.29 -16.68 2.32
N GLY A 110 -27.23 -17.49 1.82
CA GLY A 110 -27.02 -18.59 0.87
C GLY A 110 -26.53 -18.22 -0.54
N LEU A 111 -25.45 -17.46 -0.66
CA LEU A 111 -24.69 -17.27 -1.89
C LEU A 111 -23.42 -18.11 -1.78
N LYS A 112 -23.40 -19.28 -2.43
CA LYS A 112 -22.14 -20.01 -2.65
C LYS A 112 -21.14 -19.04 -3.30
N GLN A 113 -20.05 -18.74 -2.60
CA GLN A 113 -18.96 -17.95 -3.15
C GLN A 113 -18.50 -18.63 -4.46
N PRO A 114 -18.44 -17.89 -5.58
CA PRO A 114 -18.02 -18.47 -6.84
C PRO A 114 -16.59 -18.96 -6.70
N THR A 115 -16.37 -20.24 -6.97
CA THR A 115 -15.04 -20.83 -7.01
C THR A 115 -14.21 -20.10 -8.08
N VAL A 116 -12.95 -19.82 -7.78
CA VAL A 116 -12.01 -19.10 -8.67
C VAL A 116 -12.04 -19.64 -10.10
N SER A 117 -12.24 -20.95 -10.26
CA SER A 117 -12.42 -21.67 -11.54
C SER A 117 -13.42 -21.00 -12.49
N LYS A 118 -14.46 -20.32 -11.97
CA LYS A 118 -15.48 -19.63 -12.76
C LYS A 118 -14.93 -18.41 -13.52
N TYR A 119 -13.85 -17.79 -13.05
CA TYR A 119 -13.29 -16.56 -13.61
C TYR A 119 -12.12 -16.78 -14.56
N PHE A 120 -11.58 -17.99 -14.62
CA PHE A 120 -10.40 -18.34 -15.43
C PHE A 120 -10.70 -19.45 -16.45
N SER A 121 -11.96 -19.55 -16.90
CA SER A 121 -12.42 -20.44 -17.98
C SER A 121 -12.31 -19.78 -19.35
#